data_AF-A0A2N2X9Z0-F1
#
_entry.id   AF-A0A2N2X9Z0-F1
#
_cell.length_a   1.000
_cell.length_b   1.000
_cell.length_c   1.000
_cell.angle_alpha   90.00
_cell.angle_beta   90.00
_cell.angle_gamma   90.00
#
_symmetry.space_group_name_H-M   'P 1'
#
loop_
_entity.id
_entity.type
_entity.pdbx_description
1 polymer ?
#
loop_
_entity_poly.entity_id
_entity_poly.type
_entity_poly.pdbx_seq_one_letter_code
_entity_poly.pdbx_strand_id
1 'polypeptide(L)'
;MNKLLKIESFQMNIAKTGVFSETYIYIVSYITLLIEISSIITLVFFKNKGLIFSFFMFLLFTFYIIYLRLFDKYEVCGCGGILNGLSFGIHLAINIGLIAITYYLIDKKNKKYEN
;
A
#
# COMPACT_ATOMS: atom_id res chain seq x y z
N MET A 1 -1.32 -16.55 -8.65
CA MET A 1 -2.74 -16.69 -8.30
C MET A 1 -3.39 -15.31 -8.40
N ASN A 2 -4.15 -15.07 -9.47
CA ASN A 2 -4.41 -13.76 -10.08
C ASN A 2 -5.30 -12.80 -9.27
N LYS A 3 -4.85 -11.54 -9.11
CA LYS A 3 -5.57 -10.44 -8.44
C LYS A 3 -6.84 -10.01 -9.19
N LEU A 4 -6.89 -10.24 -10.51
CA LEU A 4 -8.07 -10.07 -11.37
C LEU A 4 -9.25 -10.98 -11.00
N LEU A 5 -9.02 -12.13 -10.33
CA LEU A 5 -10.07 -13.07 -9.93
C LEU A 5 -10.72 -12.75 -8.57
N LYS A 6 -10.26 -11.72 -7.84
CA LYS A 6 -10.74 -11.40 -6.47
C LYS A 6 -11.13 -9.94 -6.26
N ILE A 7 -11.53 -9.23 -7.33
CA ILE A 7 -12.00 -7.84 -7.21
C ILE A 7 -13.23 -7.74 -6.30
N GLU A 8 -14.12 -8.74 -6.35
CA GLU A 8 -15.30 -8.81 -5.47
C GLU A 8 -14.92 -8.99 -3.99
N SER A 9 -13.91 -9.82 -3.69
CA SER A 9 -13.42 -9.99 -2.32
C SER A 9 -12.75 -8.71 -1.79
N PHE A 10 -12.04 -8.00 -2.67
CA PHE A 10 -11.43 -6.70 -2.36
C PHE A 10 -12.52 -5.65 -2.09
N GLN A 11 -13.54 -5.56 -2.94
CA GLN A 11 -14.69 -4.67 -2.77
C GLN A 11 -15.47 -5.00 -1.50
N MET A 12 -15.72 -6.28 -1.19
CA MET A 12 -16.33 -6.70 0.07
C MET A 12 -15.51 -6.28 1.28
N ASN A 13 -14.18 -6.41 1.22
CA ASN A 13 -13.33 -6.01 2.35
C ASN A 13 -13.33 -4.48 2.54
N ILE A 14 -13.36 -3.68 1.48
CA ILE A 14 -13.57 -2.23 1.59
C ILE A 14 -14.96 -1.92 2.12
N ALA A 15 -16.01 -2.61 1.64
CA ALA A 15 -17.38 -2.42 2.12
C ALA A 15 -17.49 -2.66 3.64
N LYS A 16 -16.82 -3.70 4.15
CA LYS A 16 -16.75 -3.99 5.59
C LYS A 16 -16.10 -2.88 6.42
N THR A 17 -15.24 -2.05 5.84
CA THR A 17 -14.69 -0.89 6.56
C THR A 17 -15.74 0.20 6.81
N GLY A 18 -16.84 0.23 6.06
CA GLY A 18 -17.87 1.27 6.21
C GLY A 18 -17.35 2.71 6.00
N VAL A 19 -16.26 2.89 5.24
CA VAL A 19 -15.65 4.20 4.96
C VAL A 19 -16.26 4.86 3.72
N PHE A 20 -16.62 4.06 2.71
CA PHE A 20 -17.03 4.54 1.40
C PHE A 20 -18.43 4.03 1.05
N SER A 21 -19.24 4.84 0.36
CA SER A 21 -20.49 4.35 -0.24
C SER A 21 -20.19 3.46 -1.45
N GLU A 22 -21.13 2.59 -1.82
CA GLU A 22 -20.92 1.51 -2.80
C GLU A 22 -20.24 1.99 -4.09
N THR A 23 -20.67 3.12 -4.66
CA THR A 23 -20.07 3.68 -5.88
C THR A 23 -18.58 4.01 -5.73
N TYR A 24 -18.17 4.53 -4.57
CA TYR A 24 -16.77 4.87 -4.29
C TYR A 24 -15.93 3.63 -4.01
N ILE A 25 -16.53 2.54 -3.53
CA ILE A 25 -15.83 1.26 -3.34
C ILE A 25 -15.32 0.73 -4.69
N TYR A 26 -16.17 0.78 -5.72
CA TYR A 26 -15.77 0.41 -7.08
C TYR A 26 -14.63 1.30 -7.58
N ILE A 27 -14.77 2.62 -7.48
CA ILE A 27 -13.76 3.57 -7.96
C ILE A 27 -12.41 3.38 -7.24
N VAL A 28 -12.41 3.33 -5.91
CA VAL A 28 -11.20 3.15 -5.09
C VAL A 28 -10.54 1.81 -5.38
N SER A 29 -11.31 0.75 -5.64
CA SER A 29 -10.77 -0.57 -5.95
C SER A 29 -10.00 -0.63 -7.26
N TYR A 30 -10.54 -0.06 -8.33
CA TYR A 30 -9.85 -0.01 -9.62
C TYR A 30 -8.63 0.93 -9.57
N ILE A 31 -8.74 2.07 -8.88
CA ILE A 31 -7.61 3.01 -8.72
C ILE A 31 -6.47 2.35 -7.95
N THR A 32 -6.77 1.64 -6.86
CA THR A 32 -5.75 0.96 -6.04
C THR A 32 -5.01 -0.11 -6.86
N LEU A 33 -5.74 -0.88 -7.67
CA LEU A 33 -5.16 -1.89 -8.56
C LEU A 33 -4.24 -1.25 -9.61
N LEU A 34 -4.66 -0.13 -10.20
CA LEU A 34 -3.85 0.62 -11.17
C LEU A 34 -2.57 1.18 -10.54
N ILE A 35 -2.65 1.68 -9.31
CA ILE A 35 -1.49 2.20 -8.56
C ILE A 35 -0.48 1.08 -8.25
N GLU A 36 -0.94 -0.11 -7.88
CA GLU A 36 -0.06 -1.26 -7.63
C GLU A 36 0.66 -1.74 -8.90
N ILE A 37 -0.04 -1.77 -10.04
CA ILE A 37 0.59 -2.15 -11.30
C ILE A 37 1.58 -1.06 -11.73
N SER A 38 1.21 0.22 -11.58
CA SER A 38 2.07 1.36 -11.89
C SER A 38 3.33 1.41 -11.01
N SER A 39 3.23 1.07 -9.72
CA SER A 39 4.39 1.00 -8.81
C SER A 39 5.38 -0.09 -9.24
N ILE A 40 4.90 -1.28 -9.60
CA ILE A 40 5.76 -2.37 -10.11
C ILE A 40 6.49 -1.93 -11.39
N ILE A 41 5.76 -1.36 -12.35
CA ILE A 41 6.34 -0.88 -13.62
C ILE A 41 7.37 0.22 -13.35
N THR A 42 7.04 1.22 -12.53
CA THR A 42 7.94 2.33 -12.21
C THR A 42 9.21 1.85 -11.50
N LEU A 43 9.11 0.85 -10.63
CA LEU A 43 10.25 0.28 -9.91
C LEU A 43 11.19 -0.51 -10.83
N VAL A 44 10.63 -1.22 -11.82
CA VAL A 44 11.41 -1.99 -12.81
C VAL A 44 12.14 -1.07 -13.79
N PHE A 45 11.45 -0.06 -14.35
CA PHE A 45 12.01 0.78 -15.42
C PHE A 45 12.78 2.01 -14.93
N PHE A 46 12.43 2.54 -13.75
CA PHE A 46 13.04 3.76 -13.21
C PHE A 46 13.49 3.57 -11.77
N LYS A 47 14.43 2.66 -11.51
CA LYS A 47 14.99 2.34 -10.18
C LYS A 47 15.10 3.55 -9.22
N ASN A 48 15.62 4.66 -9.72
CA ASN A 48 15.82 5.89 -8.94
C ASN A 48 14.52 6.60 -8.54
N LYS A 49 13.55 6.70 -9.46
CA LYS A 49 12.24 7.32 -9.19
C LYS A 49 11.31 6.34 -8.47
N GLY A 50 11.42 5.06 -8.76
CA GLY A 50 10.69 3.97 -8.13
C GLY A 50 11.00 3.82 -6.65
N LEU A 51 12.25 4.03 -6.22
CA LEU A 51 12.62 4.03 -4.79
C LEU A 51 11.90 5.14 -4.01
N ILE A 52 11.94 6.38 -4.52
CA ILE A 52 11.25 7.53 -3.90
C ILE A 52 9.74 7.31 -3.91
N PHE A 53 9.18 6.85 -5.04
CA PHE A 53 7.75 6.55 -5.16
C PHE A 53 7.31 5.46 -4.17
N SER A 54 8.11 4.40 -4.00
CA SER A 54 7.81 3.32 -3.05
C SER A 54 7.84 3.81 -1.61
N PHE A 55 8.81 4.67 -1.24
CA PHE A 55 8.87 5.29 0.07
C PHE A 55 7.60 6.09 0.38
N PHE A 56 7.15 6.94 -0.55
CA PHE A 56 5.90 7.68 -0.41
C PHE A 56 4.68 6.78 -0.35
N MET A 57 4.64 5.70 -1.13
CA MET A 57 3.56 4.72 -1.07
C MET A 57 3.48 4.04 0.30
N PHE A 58 4.61 3.61 0.88
CA PHE A 58 4.61 3.01 2.21
C PHE A 58 4.17 4.01 3.30
N LEU A 59 4.54 5.29 3.18
CA LEU A 59 4.05 6.36 4.06
C LEU A 59 2.54 6.54 3.95
N LEU A 60 2.01 6.70 2.74
CA LEU A 60 0.58 6.88 2.49
C LEU A 60 -0.22 5.69 3.04
N PHE A 61 0.28 4.49 2.80
CA PHE A 61 -0.35 3.26 3.27
C PHE A 61 -0.32 3.15 4.80
N THR A 62 0.76 3.61 5.44
CA THR A 62 0.87 3.71 6.91
C THR A 62 -0.15 4.69 7.48
N PHE A 63 -0.30 5.88 6.88
CA PHE A 63 -1.34 6.83 7.30
C PHE A 63 -2.74 6.26 7.13
N TYR A 64 -3.01 5.56 6.03
CA TYR A 64 -4.30 4.93 5.77
C TYR A 64 -4.66 3.88 6.84
N ILE A 65 -3.75 2.96 7.19
CA ILE A 65 -4.02 1.95 8.22
C ILE A 65 -4.17 2.56 9.62
N ILE A 66 -3.43 3.63 9.94
CA ILE A 66 -3.58 4.36 11.21
C ILE A 66 -4.94 5.05 11.26
N TYR A 67 -5.34 5.72 10.17
CA TYR A 67 -6.68 6.32 10.06
C TYR A 67 -7.77 5.29 10.29
N LEU A 68 -7.72 4.15 9.58
CA LEU A 68 -8.69 3.06 9.78
C LEU A 68 -8.72 2.55 11.23
N ARG A 69 -7.57 2.46 11.89
CA ARG A 69 -7.48 2.04 13.30
C ARG A 69 -8.10 3.06 14.25
N LEU A 70 -7.91 4.36 14.01
CA LEU A 70 -8.47 5.43 14.85
C LEU A 70 -10.00 5.50 14.79
N PHE A 71 -10.59 5.09 13.66
CA PHE A 71 -12.04 5.06 13.49
C PHE A 71 -12.66 3.68 13.80
N ASP A 72 -11.90 2.75 14.41
CA ASP A 72 -12.31 1.35 14.68
C ASP A 72 -12.82 0.59 13.44
N LYS A 73 -12.34 0.99 12.26
CA LYS A 73 -12.69 0.40 10.96
C LYS A 73 -11.63 -0.58 10.45
N TYR A 74 -10.69 -0.96 11.32
CA TYR A 74 -9.59 -1.88 11.01
C TYR A 74 -9.97 -3.32 11.38
N GLU A 75 -10.87 -3.92 10.61
CA GLU A 75 -11.19 -5.36 10.74
C GLU A 75 -10.52 -6.21 9.66
N VAL A 76 -10.43 -5.68 8.43
CA VAL A 76 -9.81 -6.34 7.28
C VAL A 76 -9.13 -5.28 6.44
N CYS A 77 -7.80 -5.34 6.24
CA CYS A 77 -7.16 -4.47 5.24
C CYS A 77 -7.80 -4.81 3.88
N GLY A 78 -8.57 -3.89 3.33
CA GLY A 78 -9.23 -4.02 2.02
C GLY A 78 -8.27 -4.32 0.87
N CYS A 79 -6.98 -4.18 1.13
CA CYS A 79 -5.80 -4.15 0.28
C CYS A 79 -5.60 -5.39 -0.61
N GLY A 80 -6.23 -6.52 -0.28
CA GLY A 80 -6.16 -7.75 -1.06
C GLY A 80 -4.75 -8.38 -1.13
N GLY A 81 -4.65 -9.64 -1.56
CA GLY A 81 -3.36 -10.33 -1.73
C GLY A 81 -2.70 -10.79 -0.42
N ILE A 82 -1.36 -10.78 -0.36
CA ILE A 82 -0.54 -11.24 0.79
C ILE A 82 -0.79 -10.43 2.06
N LEU A 83 -1.24 -9.18 1.91
CA LEU A 83 -1.46 -8.26 3.03
C LEU A 83 -2.90 -8.26 3.56
N ASN A 84 -3.76 -9.10 2.98
CA ASN A 84 -5.15 -9.24 3.38
C ASN A 84 -5.27 -10.07 4.68
N GLY A 85 -6.00 -9.55 5.67
CA GLY A 85 -6.25 -10.25 6.93
C GLY A 85 -5.10 -10.19 7.96
N LEU A 86 -4.07 -9.38 7.75
CA LEU A 86 -3.06 -9.14 8.78
C LEU A 86 -3.63 -8.28 9.92
N SER A 87 -3.21 -8.60 11.16
CA SER A 87 -3.50 -7.75 12.31
C SER A 87 -2.79 -6.40 12.17
N PHE A 88 -3.40 -5.36 12.72
CA PHE A 88 -2.91 -3.98 12.65
C PHE A 88 -1.42 -3.87 13.02
N GLY A 89 -1.02 -4.51 14.11
CA GLY A 89 0.35 -4.47 14.60
C GLY A 89 1.36 -5.05 13.61
N ILE A 90 1.05 -6.19 12.99
CA ILE A 90 1.95 -6.81 12.01
C ILE A 90 2.02 -5.95 10.75
N HIS A 91 0.88 -5.40 10.30
CA HIS A 91 0.83 -4.56 9.11
C HIS A 91 1.65 -3.28 9.28
N LEU A 92 1.51 -2.63 10.44
CA LEU A 92 2.27 -1.45 10.80
C LEU A 92 3.77 -1.75 10.87
N ALA A 93 4.15 -2.89 11.48
CA ALA A 93 5.54 -3.31 11.56
C ALA A 93 6.16 -3.54 10.18
N ILE A 94 5.44 -4.18 9.26
CA ILE A 94 5.89 -4.38 7.88
C ILE A 94 6.11 -3.03 7.18
N ASN A 95 5.15 -2.12 7.25
CA ASN A 95 5.28 -0.82 6.60
C ASN A 95 6.44 -0.01 7.17
N ILE A 96 6.62 0.03 8.50
CA ILE A 96 7.75 0.71 9.14
C ILE A 96 9.07 0.11 8.69
N GLY A 97 9.16 -1.23 8.61
CA GLY A 97 10.36 -1.91 8.09
C GLY A 97 10.66 -1.52 6.65
N LEU A 98 9.65 -1.48 5.78
CA LEU A 98 9.80 -1.08 4.38
C LEU A 98 10.18 0.40 4.22
N ILE A 99 9.63 1.30 5.05
CA ILE A 99 10.02 2.71 5.12
C ILE A 99 11.49 2.83 5.53
N ALA A 100 11.93 2.10 6.56
CA ALA A 100 13.32 2.13 7.00
C ALA A 100 14.28 1.62 5.92
N ILE A 101 13.94 0.51 5.25
CA ILE A 101 14.77 -0.05 4.16
C ILE A 101 14.85 0.93 2.99
N THR A 102 13.73 1.47 2.55
CA THR A 102 13.70 2.41 1.41
C THR A 102 14.43 3.71 1.73
N TYR A 103 14.28 4.24 2.94
CA TYR A 103 15.05 5.39 3.42
C TYR A 103 16.56 5.11 3.43
N TYR A 104 16.99 3.97 3.99
CA TYR A 104 18.39 3.56 4.01
C TYR A 104 18.98 3.44 2.60
N LEU A 105 18.23 2.87 1.66
CA LEU A 105 18.66 2.76 0.26
C LEU A 105 18.79 4.12 -0.42
N ILE A 106 17.90 5.08 -0.10
CA ILE A 106 17.98 6.45 -0.61
C ILE A 106 19.20 7.19 -0.01
N ASP A 107 19.43 7.10 1.30
CA ASP A 107 20.57 7.73 1.97
C ASP A 107 21.92 7.18 1.46
N LYS A 108 22.05 5.85 1.39
CA LYS A 108 23.25 5.18 0.85
C LYS A 108 23.52 5.61 -0.59
N LYS A 109 22.46 5.80 -1.39
CA LYS A 109 22.59 6.29 -2.75
C LYS A 109 23.07 7.74 -2.78
N ASN A 110 22.48 8.64 -2.01
CA ASN A 110 22.89 10.05 -2.00
C ASN A 110 24.38 10.21 -1.64
N LYS A 111 24.86 9.47 -0.64
CA LYS A 111 26.29 9.43 -0.28
C LYS A 111 27.20 8.90 -1.40
N LYS A 112 26.70 8.06 -2.30
CA LYS A 112 27.45 7.58 -3.48
C LYS A 112 27.52 8.61 -4.61
N TYR A 113 26.61 9.58 -4.67
CA TYR A 113 26.64 10.65 -5.67
C TYR A 113 27.49 11.87 -5.23
N GLU A 114 27.78 11.99 -3.94
CA GLU A 114 28.62 13.05 -3.36
C GLU A 114 30.11 12.69 -3.24
N ASN A 115 30.49 11.43 -3.51
CA ASN A 115 31.88 10.95 -3.59
C ASN A 115 32.25 10.64 -5.05
#